data_AF-A0A838EMJ5-F1
#
_entry.id   AF-A0A838EMJ5-F1
#
_cell.length_a   1.000
_cell.length_b   1.000
_cell.length_c   1.000
_cell.angle_alpha   90.00
_cell.angle_beta   90.00
_cell.angle_gamma   90.00
#
_symmetry.space_group_name_H-M   'P 1'
#
loop_
_entity.id
_entity.type
_entity.pdbx_description
1 polymer ?
#
loop_
_entity_poly.entity_id
_entity_poly.type
_entity_poly.pdbx_seq_one_letter_code
_entity_poly.pdbx_strand_id
1 'polypeptide(L)'
;SRPSRRTMSRAIEELRAIPWVFSWMQSRYVLPSWYGVGGALEEYINEQPERILQLQQMYRQWPFLRAFIDNLQMTLSKADMPIAQYYAQLVDDVEIRERISDEIRQEYERTRQMVVSIVGGKSLLDNTPVLQESIKRRNPYVDPLSYFQVTLLKRLRALGGPLTLDKEELQSASAEEQERTRLTYAVLLTINGIAAGVRNTG
;
A
#
# COMPACT_ATOMS: atom_id res chain seq x y z
N SER A 1 2.29 -22.73 5.26
CA SER A 1 2.30 -21.51 4.43
C SER A 1 2.94 -21.83 3.09
N ARG A 2 2.60 -21.11 2.01
CA ARG A 2 3.27 -21.23 0.70
C ARG A 2 4.52 -20.32 0.69
N PRO A 3 5.64 -20.72 0.05
CA PRO A 3 6.82 -19.87 -0.05
C PRO A 3 6.47 -18.58 -0.81
N SER A 4 7.08 -17.46 -0.40
CA SER A 4 6.82 -16.13 -0.99
C SER A 4 7.36 -15.99 -2.41
N ARG A 5 8.34 -16.80 -2.78
CA ARG A 5 8.95 -16.84 -4.11
C ARG A 5 8.82 -18.21 -4.78
N ARG A 6 9.00 -18.23 -6.10
CA ARG A 6 9.06 -19.46 -6.91
C ARG A 6 10.46 -20.09 -6.85
N THR A 7 11.50 -19.27 -6.87
CA THR A 7 12.91 -19.69 -6.74
C THR A 7 13.63 -18.90 -5.63
N MET A 8 14.90 -19.24 -5.35
CA MET A 8 15.76 -18.51 -4.40
C MET A 8 16.28 -17.16 -4.95
N SER A 9 15.94 -16.81 -6.19
CA SER A 9 16.34 -15.55 -6.81
C SER A 9 15.78 -14.34 -6.06
N ARG A 10 16.48 -13.21 -6.17
CA ARG A 10 16.03 -11.90 -5.65
C ARG A 10 15.23 -11.08 -6.68
N ALA A 11 15.07 -11.60 -7.90
CA ALA A 11 14.31 -10.98 -8.97
C ALA A 11 12.83 -10.79 -8.58
N ILE A 12 12.21 -9.71 -9.07
CA ILE A 12 10.82 -9.37 -8.75
C ILE A 12 9.82 -10.32 -9.42
N GLU A 13 10.17 -10.82 -10.59
CA GLU A 13 9.42 -11.78 -11.42
C GLU A 13 9.20 -13.11 -10.70
N GLU A 14 10.06 -13.42 -9.74
CA GLU A 14 10.05 -14.62 -8.93
C GLU A 14 9.18 -14.47 -7.66
N LEU A 15 8.76 -13.24 -7.34
CA LEU A 15 7.85 -12.94 -6.24
C LEU A 15 6.41 -13.29 -6.61
N ARG A 16 5.71 -13.99 -5.71
CA ARG A 16 4.31 -14.34 -5.93
C ARG A 16 3.41 -13.11 -5.72
N ALA A 17 2.27 -13.12 -6.41
CA ALA A 17 1.29 -12.03 -6.35
C ALA A 17 0.81 -11.68 -4.93
N ILE A 18 0.52 -12.68 -4.09
CA ILE A 18 0.06 -12.44 -2.71
C ILE A 18 1.11 -11.67 -1.90
N PRO A 19 2.37 -12.16 -1.75
CA PRO A 19 3.43 -11.40 -1.08
C PRO A 19 3.66 -10.00 -1.67
N TRP A 20 3.57 -9.85 -2.99
CA TRP A 20 3.73 -8.56 -3.66
C TRP A 20 2.66 -7.55 -3.23
N VAL A 21 1.39 -7.88 -3.46
CA VAL A 21 0.25 -7.00 -3.11
C VAL A 21 0.21 -6.75 -1.60
N PHE A 22 0.42 -7.80 -0.80
CA PHE A 22 0.38 -7.71 0.66
C PHE A 22 1.45 -6.77 1.21
N SER A 23 2.67 -6.79 0.66
CA SER A 23 3.76 -5.91 1.13
C SER A 23 3.44 -4.43 0.90
N TRP A 24 2.88 -4.08 -0.28
CA TRP A 24 2.49 -2.70 -0.58
C TRP A 24 1.24 -2.24 0.17
N MET A 25 0.35 -3.17 0.51
CA MET A 25 -0.78 -2.90 1.40
C MET A 25 -0.30 -2.57 2.82
N GLN A 26 0.66 -3.33 3.35
CA GLN A 26 1.22 -3.10 4.68
C GLN A 26 1.88 -1.71 4.79
N SER A 27 2.63 -1.30 3.77
CA SER A 27 3.28 0.01 3.71
C SER A 27 2.36 1.14 3.25
N ARG A 28 1.05 0.91 3.11
CA ARG A 28 0.03 1.91 2.73
C ARG A 28 0.25 2.60 1.38
N TYR A 29 1.16 2.10 0.54
CA TYR A 29 1.26 2.54 -0.85
C TYR A 29 0.12 2.00 -1.71
N VAL A 30 -0.22 0.71 -1.52
CA VAL A 30 -1.20 0.00 -2.37
C VAL A 30 -0.80 0.05 -3.87
N LEU A 31 0.51 0.17 -4.13
CA LEU A 31 1.09 0.47 -5.45
C LEU A 31 0.54 -0.34 -6.63
N PRO A 32 0.42 -1.69 -6.52
CA PRO A 32 0.06 -2.52 -7.69
C PRO A 32 -1.35 -2.26 -8.23
N SER A 33 -2.19 -1.58 -7.45
CA SER A 33 -3.60 -1.39 -7.78
C SER A 33 -3.89 -0.11 -8.57
N TRP A 34 -2.92 0.79 -8.72
CA TRP A 34 -3.14 2.10 -9.35
C TRP A 34 -1.93 2.66 -10.11
N TYR A 35 -0.71 2.20 -9.85
CA TYR A 35 0.49 2.79 -10.46
C TYR A 35 0.49 2.64 -11.99
N GLY A 36 0.77 3.74 -12.69
CA GLY A 36 0.81 3.83 -14.16
C GLY A 36 -0.53 4.22 -14.79
N VAL A 37 -1.64 4.15 -14.04
CA VAL A 37 -2.96 4.53 -14.57
C VAL A 37 -3.05 6.03 -14.80
N GLY A 38 -2.53 6.84 -13.88
CA GLY A 38 -2.52 8.30 -14.00
C GLY A 38 -1.74 8.73 -15.24
N GLY A 39 -0.55 8.19 -15.42
CA GLY A 39 0.29 8.42 -16.60
C GLY A 39 -0.44 8.06 -17.91
N ALA A 40 -1.05 6.87 -17.97
CA ALA A 40 -1.78 6.44 -19.17
C ALA A 40 -3.02 7.29 -19.46
N LEU A 41 -3.76 7.72 -18.43
CA LEU A 41 -4.92 8.59 -18.61
C LEU A 41 -4.52 10.00 -19.04
N GLU A 42 -3.46 10.55 -18.46
CA GLU A 42 -2.94 11.87 -18.85
C GLU A 42 -2.41 11.85 -20.28
N GLU A 43 -1.64 10.82 -20.66
CA GLU A 43 -1.17 10.59 -22.03
C GLU A 43 -2.35 10.41 -23.01
N TYR A 44 -3.38 9.67 -22.61
CA TYR A 44 -4.58 9.56 -23.43
C TYR A 44 -5.27 10.91 -23.58
N ILE A 45 -5.41 11.72 -22.53
CA ILE A 45 -6.06 13.02 -22.64
C ILE A 45 -5.23 13.97 -23.51
N ASN A 46 -3.91 13.99 -23.37
CA ASN A 46 -2.99 14.79 -24.20
C ASN A 46 -3.47 16.23 -24.42
N GLU A 47 -3.90 16.90 -23.34
CA GLU A 47 -4.45 18.27 -23.33
C GLU A 47 -5.71 18.49 -24.21
N GLN A 48 -6.39 17.44 -24.63
CA GLN A 48 -7.60 17.48 -25.46
C GLN A 48 -8.87 17.36 -24.59
N PRO A 49 -9.64 18.45 -24.37
CA PRO A 49 -10.81 18.44 -23.49
C PRO A 49 -11.91 17.46 -23.93
N GLU A 50 -12.01 17.15 -25.22
CA GLU A 50 -12.95 16.17 -25.75
C GLU A 50 -12.67 14.75 -25.24
N ARG A 51 -11.41 14.41 -24.96
CA ARG A 51 -11.03 13.07 -24.50
C ARG A 51 -11.43 12.82 -23.05
N ILE A 52 -11.34 13.84 -22.20
CA ILE A 52 -11.87 13.72 -20.83
C ILE A 52 -13.40 13.59 -20.84
N LEU A 53 -14.11 14.34 -21.70
CA LEU A 53 -15.56 14.20 -21.87
C LEU A 53 -15.94 12.79 -22.36
N GLN A 54 -15.14 12.22 -23.27
CA GLN A 54 -15.31 10.85 -23.72
C GLN A 54 -15.14 9.85 -22.58
N LEU A 55 -14.09 9.97 -21.76
CA LEU A 55 -13.89 9.10 -20.58
C LEU A 55 -15.04 9.22 -19.58
N GLN A 56 -15.52 10.43 -19.32
CA GLN A 56 -16.69 10.65 -18.45
C GLN A 56 -17.96 9.99 -19.02
N GLN A 57 -18.17 10.07 -20.34
CA GLN A 57 -19.28 9.38 -21.00
C GLN A 57 -19.13 7.86 -20.91
N MET A 58 -17.93 7.33 -21.16
CA MET A 58 -17.63 5.91 -21.03
C MET A 58 -17.84 5.44 -19.59
N TYR A 59 -17.43 6.21 -18.58
CA TYR A 59 -17.70 5.89 -17.17
C TYR A 59 -19.21 5.78 -16.89
N ARG A 60 -20.02 6.66 -17.50
CA ARG A 60 -21.49 6.61 -17.37
C ARG A 60 -22.14 5.45 -18.13
N GLN A 61 -21.64 5.10 -19.31
CA GLN A 61 -22.37 4.22 -20.24
C GLN A 61 -21.76 2.83 -20.37
N TRP A 62 -20.49 2.64 -20.00
CA TRP A 62 -19.76 1.40 -20.18
C TRP A 62 -19.49 0.72 -18.82
N PRO A 63 -20.19 -0.39 -18.50
CA PRO A 63 -20.06 -1.05 -17.20
C PRO A 63 -18.63 -1.48 -16.84
N PHE A 64 -17.83 -1.88 -17.82
CA PHE A 64 -16.44 -2.27 -17.60
C PHE A 64 -15.60 -1.11 -17.08
N LEU A 65 -15.61 0.04 -17.79
CA LEU A 65 -14.83 1.20 -17.36
C LEU A 65 -15.34 1.74 -16.03
N ARG A 66 -16.65 1.74 -15.82
CA ARG A 66 -17.25 2.08 -14.53
C ARG A 66 -16.67 1.25 -13.39
N ALA A 67 -16.73 -0.08 -13.51
CA ALA A 67 -16.23 -0.99 -12.49
C ALA A 67 -14.73 -0.82 -12.25
N PHE A 68 -13.94 -0.60 -13.31
CA PHE A 68 -12.51 -0.34 -13.23
C PHE A 68 -12.21 0.96 -12.45
N ILE A 69 -12.85 2.06 -12.81
CA ILE A 69 -12.67 3.37 -12.14
C ILE A 69 -13.18 3.32 -10.70
N ASP A 70 -14.31 2.66 -10.43
CA ASP A 70 -14.82 2.50 -9.06
C ASP A 70 -13.86 1.66 -8.20
N ASN A 71 -13.23 0.63 -8.77
CA ASN A 71 -12.17 -0.11 -8.09
C ASN A 71 -10.96 0.78 -7.77
N LEU A 72 -10.50 1.60 -8.73
CA LEU A 72 -9.43 2.56 -8.52
C LEU A 72 -9.75 3.58 -7.42
N GLN A 73 -10.97 4.11 -7.38
CA GLN A 73 -11.40 5.00 -6.29
C GLN A 73 -11.24 4.31 -4.93
N MET A 74 -11.66 3.05 -4.83
CA MET A 74 -11.57 2.27 -3.61
C MET A 74 -10.12 2.02 -3.19
N THR A 75 -9.24 1.65 -4.12
CA THR A 75 -7.84 1.31 -3.80
C THR A 75 -7.03 2.56 -3.46
N LEU A 76 -7.20 3.65 -4.21
CA LEU A 76 -6.57 4.95 -3.93
C LEU A 76 -7.00 5.52 -2.58
N SER A 77 -8.26 5.33 -2.19
CA SER A 77 -8.78 5.81 -0.88
C SER A 77 -8.19 5.08 0.33
N LYS A 78 -7.55 3.92 0.12
CA LYS A 78 -6.90 3.11 1.18
C LYS A 78 -5.40 3.39 1.30
N ALA A 79 -4.82 3.97 0.25
CA ALA A 79 -3.45 4.41 0.27
C ALA A 79 -3.31 5.65 1.16
N ASP A 80 -2.17 5.76 1.84
CA ASP A 80 -1.84 6.87 2.73
C ASP A 80 -0.38 7.26 2.47
N MET A 81 -0.19 8.32 1.68
CA MET A 81 1.14 8.75 1.25
C MET A 81 2.02 9.22 2.42
N PRO A 82 1.53 9.97 3.43
CA PRO A 82 2.32 10.28 4.63
C PRO A 82 2.87 9.04 5.34
N ILE A 83 2.05 8.01 5.57
CA ILE A 83 2.51 6.76 6.17
C ILE A 83 3.48 6.04 5.22
N ALA A 84 3.17 5.98 3.94
CA ALA A 84 4.01 5.32 2.94
C ALA A 84 5.42 5.93 2.85
N GLN A 85 5.52 7.25 2.93
CA GLN A 85 6.79 7.97 3.06
C GLN A 85 7.50 7.67 4.38
N TYR A 86 6.76 7.52 5.48
CA TYR A 86 7.34 7.09 6.75
C TYR A 86 7.96 5.69 6.66
N TYR A 87 7.31 4.75 5.96
CA TYR A 87 7.92 3.44 5.66
C TYR A 87 9.18 3.56 4.81
N ALA A 88 9.24 4.52 3.88
CA ALA A 88 10.41 4.72 3.03
C ALA A 88 11.67 5.06 3.84
N GLN A 89 11.53 5.61 5.06
CA GLN A 89 12.65 5.85 5.98
C GLN A 89 13.36 4.56 6.44
N LEU A 90 12.80 3.38 6.18
CA LEU A 90 13.46 2.09 6.38
C LEU A 90 14.48 1.74 5.29
N VAL A 91 14.62 2.58 4.27
CA VAL A 91 15.65 2.50 3.22
C VAL A 91 16.79 3.44 3.62
N ASP A 92 17.99 2.87 3.77
CA ASP A 92 19.19 3.60 4.22
C ASP A 92 19.75 4.53 3.13
N ASP A 93 19.63 4.12 1.86
CA ASP A 93 20.02 4.93 0.71
C ASP A 93 19.03 6.08 0.51
N VAL A 94 19.47 7.28 0.86
CA VAL A 94 18.65 8.51 0.82
C VAL A 94 18.28 8.89 -0.61
N GLU A 95 19.20 8.77 -1.56
CA GLU A 95 18.98 9.18 -2.95
C GLU A 95 17.94 8.28 -3.62
N ILE A 96 18.09 6.96 -3.44
CA ILE A 96 17.10 5.98 -3.95
C ILE A 96 15.75 6.19 -3.26
N ARG A 97 15.74 6.39 -1.95
CA ARG A 97 14.52 6.61 -1.18
C ARG A 97 13.74 7.81 -1.69
N GLU A 98 14.41 8.96 -1.83
CA GLU A 98 13.76 10.21 -2.24
C GLU A 98 13.25 10.11 -3.66
N ARG A 99 14.10 9.68 -4.60
CA ARG A 99 13.73 9.56 -6.01
C ARG A 99 12.52 8.65 -6.21
N ILE A 100 12.54 7.43 -5.67
CA ILE A 100 11.45 6.46 -5.85
C ILE A 100 10.18 6.89 -5.11
N SER A 101 10.29 7.41 -3.89
CA SER A 101 9.11 7.84 -3.12
C SER A 101 8.42 9.03 -3.80
N ASP A 102 9.17 9.94 -4.40
CA ASP A 102 8.61 11.07 -5.14
C ASP A 102 7.99 10.66 -6.47
N GLU A 103 8.61 9.77 -7.24
CA GLU A 103 8.00 9.20 -8.46
C GLU A 103 6.64 8.56 -8.13
N ILE A 104 6.58 7.75 -7.07
CA ILE A 104 5.34 7.08 -6.64
C ILE A 104 4.30 8.10 -6.17
N ARG A 105 4.68 9.10 -5.37
CA ARG A 105 3.76 10.14 -4.88
C ARG A 105 3.17 10.96 -6.02
N GLN A 106 3.98 11.32 -7.02
CA GLN A 106 3.54 12.08 -8.18
C GLN A 106 2.52 11.28 -9.00
N GLU A 107 2.79 10.00 -9.24
CA GLU A 107 1.86 9.13 -9.95
C GLU A 107 0.56 8.90 -9.15
N TYR A 108 0.64 8.79 -7.81
CA TYR A 108 -0.55 8.70 -6.96
C TYR A 108 -1.46 9.92 -7.14
N GLU A 109 -0.88 11.12 -7.04
CA GLU A 109 -1.67 12.36 -7.14
C GLU A 109 -2.24 12.55 -8.54
N ARG A 110 -1.45 12.25 -9.59
CA ARG A 110 -1.91 12.24 -10.97
C ARG A 110 -3.10 11.30 -11.16
N THR A 111 -2.96 10.06 -10.69
CA THR A 111 -4.03 9.04 -10.80
C THR A 111 -5.28 9.49 -10.04
N ARG A 112 -5.12 10.02 -8.82
CA ARG A 112 -6.22 10.55 -8.00
C ARG A 112 -6.98 11.65 -8.72
N GLN A 113 -6.28 12.62 -9.29
CA GLN A 113 -6.89 13.74 -10.01
C GLN A 113 -7.65 13.28 -11.26
N MET A 114 -7.07 12.37 -12.05
CA MET A 114 -7.72 11.83 -13.24
C MET A 114 -8.99 11.06 -12.89
N VAL A 115 -8.93 10.20 -11.88
CA VAL A 115 -10.10 9.43 -11.41
C VAL A 115 -11.22 10.37 -10.94
N VAL A 116 -10.92 11.37 -10.11
CA VAL A 116 -11.93 12.35 -9.65
C VAL A 116 -12.54 13.12 -10.82
N SER A 117 -11.72 13.49 -11.81
CA SER A 117 -12.17 14.20 -13.01
C SER A 117 -13.09 13.36 -13.90
N ILE A 118 -12.82 12.06 -14.02
CA ILE A 118 -13.65 11.11 -14.79
C ILE A 118 -14.99 10.85 -14.09
N VAL A 119 -14.98 10.73 -12.76
CA VAL A 119 -16.19 10.44 -11.96
C VAL A 119 -17.08 11.67 -11.84
N GLY A 120 -16.50 12.88 -11.80
CA GLY A 120 -17.24 14.14 -11.71
C GLY A 120 -17.57 14.56 -10.27
N GLY A 121 -16.56 14.56 -9.39
CA GLY A 121 -16.68 14.95 -7.98
C GLY A 121 -15.57 15.89 -7.50
N LYS A 122 -15.48 16.10 -6.19
CA LYS A 122 -14.40 16.88 -5.54
C LYS A 122 -13.34 15.97 -4.92
N SER A 123 -13.74 14.78 -4.49
CA SER A 123 -12.86 13.81 -3.84
C SER A 123 -13.19 12.37 -4.24
N LEU A 124 -12.27 11.45 -3.93
CA LEU A 124 -12.49 10.03 -4.18
C LEU A 124 -13.71 9.54 -3.39
N LEU A 125 -14.51 8.68 -4.01
CA LEU A 125 -15.69 8.05 -3.40
C LEU A 125 -16.84 9.03 -3.08
N ASP A 126 -16.88 10.23 -3.66
CA ASP A 126 -18.03 11.14 -3.52
C ASP A 126 -19.34 10.50 -4.03
N ASN A 127 -19.25 9.57 -4.98
CA ASN A 127 -20.38 8.78 -5.47
C ASN A 127 -20.78 7.62 -4.52
N THR A 128 -20.00 7.34 -3.46
CA THR A 128 -20.18 6.21 -2.54
C THR A 128 -19.92 6.63 -1.07
N PRO A 129 -20.70 7.58 -0.51
CA PRO A 129 -20.40 8.23 0.77
C PRO A 129 -20.35 7.29 1.98
N VAL A 130 -21.14 6.21 1.96
CA VAL A 130 -21.11 5.19 3.03
C VAL A 130 -19.75 4.50 3.10
N LEU A 131 -19.16 4.17 1.94
CA LEU A 131 -17.85 3.56 1.87
C LEU A 131 -16.75 4.54 2.28
N GLN A 132 -16.85 5.79 1.82
CA GLN A 132 -15.93 6.88 2.18
C GLN A 132 -15.85 7.06 3.71
N GLU A 133 -17.00 7.18 4.37
CA GLU A 133 -17.08 7.32 5.83
C GLU A 133 -16.59 6.07 6.57
N SER A 134 -16.91 4.88 6.06
CA SER A 134 -16.41 3.61 6.60
C SER A 134 -14.89 3.51 6.59
N ILE A 135 -14.23 3.98 5.52
CA ILE A 135 -12.77 4.01 5.43
C ILE A 135 -12.22 5.06 6.40
N LYS A 136 -12.78 6.28 6.39
CA LYS A 136 -12.35 7.38 7.26
C LYS A 136 -12.40 7.02 8.75
N ARG A 137 -13.43 6.29 9.19
CA ARG A 137 -13.55 5.82 10.59
C ARG A 137 -12.55 4.74 10.97
N ARG A 138 -12.06 3.96 10.01
CA ARG A 138 -11.09 2.87 10.26
C ARG A 138 -9.67 3.39 10.35
N ASN A 139 -9.29 4.37 9.51
CA ASN A 139 -7.93 4.88 9.42
C ASN A 139 -7.31 5.21 10.81
N PRO A 140 -7.98 5.93 11.74
CA PRO A 140 -7.41 6.23 13.06
C PRO A 140 -6.98 5.03 13.90
N TYR A 141 -7.53 3.84 13.65
CA TYR A 141 -7.13 2.60 14.35
C TYR A 141 -6.00 1.86 13.63
N VAL A 142 -5.84 2.08 12.33
CA VAL A 142 -4.82 1.43 11.50
C VAL A 142 -3.53 2.23 11.48
N ASP A 143 -3.64 3.55 11.42
CA ASP A 143 -2.50 4.44 11.23
C ASP A 143 -1.46 4.32 12.35
N PRO A 144 -1.83 4.25 13.64
CA PRO A 144 -0.85 4.01 14.71
C PRO A 144 -0.12 2.67 14.55
N LEU A 145 -0.80 1.62 14.09
CA LEU A 145 -0.17 0.32 13.85
C LEU A 145 0.89 0.39 12.75
N SER A 146 0.65 1.19 11.72
CA SER A 146 1.62 1.44 10.66
C SER A 146 2.88 2.15 11.19
N TYR A 147 2.72 3.21 11.99
CA TYR A 147 3.86 3.89 12.62
C TYR A 147 4.63 2.99 13.60
N PHE A 148 3.92 2.19 14.40
CA PHE A 148 4.55 1.20 15.28
C PHE A 148 5.31 0.15 14.48
N GLN A 149 4.73 -0.36 13.39
CA GLN A 149 5.38 -1.36 12.56
C GLN A 149 6.72 -0.85 12.01
N VAL A 150 6.81 0.40 11.55
CA VAL A 150 8.08 0.98 11.09
C VAL A 150 9.13 0.99 12.21
N THR A 151 8.75 1.44 13.40
CA THR A 151 9.67 1.49 14.56
C THR A 151 10.15 0.09 14.96
N LEU A 152 9.23 -0.87 15.01
CA LEU A 152 9.54 -2.27 15.33
C LEU A 152 10.42 -2.92 14.27
N LEU A 153 10.14 -2.68 12.98
CA LEU A 153 10.95 -3.19 11.87
C LEU A 153 12.36 -2.62 11.90
N LYS A 154 12.53 -1.31 12.16
CA LYS A 154 13.84 -0.68 12.27
C LYS A 154 14.69 -1.34 13.36
N ARG A 155 14.12 -1.50 14.56
CA ARG A 155 14.79 -2.15 15.69
C ARG A 155 15.08 -3.63 15.40
N LEU A 156 14.12 -4.36 14.84
CA LEU A 156 14.28 -5.77 14.50
C LEU A 156 15.40 -5.99 13.46
N ARG A 157 15.50 -5.13 12.44
CA ARG A 157 16.58 -5.19 11.43
C ARG A 157 17.95 -4.91 12.04
N ALA A 158 18.05 -3.95 12.96
CA ALA A 158 19.30 -3.64 13.66
C ALA A 158 19.82 -4.82 14.50
N LEU A 159 18.92 -5.67 15.01
CA LEU A 159 19.26 -6.89 15.75
C LEU A 159 19.41 -8.14 14.86
N GLY A 160 19.54 -8.00 13.55
CA GLY A 160 19.76 -9.15 12.65
C GLY A 160 18.48 -9.84 12.15
N GLY A 161 17.31 -9.22 12.33
CA GLY A 161 16.05 -9.64 11.70
C GLY A 161 15.22 -10.65 12.51
N PRO A 162 14.12 -11.14 11.92
CA PRO A 162 13.14 -12.01 12.58
C PRO A 162 13.79 -13.24 13.22
N LEU A 163 13.33 -13.57 14.43
CA LEU A 163 13.71 -14.77 15.16
C LEU A 163 12.47 -15.35 15.82
N THR A 164 12.30 -16.67 15.70
CA THR A 164 11.24 -17.41 16.37
C THR A 164 11.92 -18.53 17.15
N LEU A 165 11.72 -18.52 18.46
CA LEU A 165 12.21 -19.55 19.37
C LEU A 165 11.02 -20.29 19.99
N ASP A 166 11.19 -21.58 20.24
CA ASP A 166 10.25 -22.35 21.05
C ASP A 166 10.43 -22.09 22.56
N LYS A 167 9.63 -22.77 23.39
CA LYS A 167 9.65 -22.55 24.85
C LYS A 167 10.93 -23.02 25.53
N GLU A 168 11.64 -23.98 24.95
CA GLU A 168 12.87 -24.55 25.53
C GLU A 168 14.06 -23.69 25.11
N GLU A 169 14.12 -23.30 23.83
CA GLU A 169 15.09 -22.37 23.29
C GLU A 169 15.01 -21.01 24.00
N LEU A 170 13.80 -20.49 24.28
CA LEU A 170 13.63 -19.20 24.97
C LEU A 170 14.19 -19.19 26.39
N GLN A 171 14.26 -20.34 27.08
CA GLN A 171 14.82 -20.44 28.44
C GLN A 171 16.34 -20.28 28.45
N SER A 172 17.02 -20.72 27.39
CA SER A 172 18.47 -20.63 27.24
C SER A 172 18.92 -19.44 26.37
N ALA A 173 17.97 -18.77 25.72
CA ALA A 173 18.22 -17.61 24.86
C ALA A 173 18.83 -16.42 25.60
N SER A 174 19.77 -15.76 24.94
CA SER A 174 20.32 -14.47 25.38
C SER A 174 19.23 -13.39 25.47
N ALA A 175 19.51 -12.32 26.22
CA ALA A 175 18.58 -11.18 26.31
C ALA A 175 18.25 -10.57 24.94
N GLU A 176 19.23 -10.54 24.02
CA GLU A 176 19.04 -10.06 22.65
C GLU A 176 18.10 -10.96 21.85
N GLU A 177 18.26 -12.28 21.91
CA GLU A 177 17.40 -13.25 21.22
C GLU A 177 15.96 -13.23 21.76
N GLN A 178 15.80 -13.07 23.08
CA GLN A 178 14.48 -12.88 23.70
C GLN A 178 13.83 -11.59 23.20
N GLU A 179 14.58 -10.49 23.09
CA GLU A 179 14.08 -9.23 22.55
C GLU A 179 13.68 -9.36 21.08
N ARG A 180 14.53 -9.97 20.24
CA ARG A 180 14.25 -10.23 18.82
C ARG A 180 12.99 -11.06 18.63
N THR A 181 12.78 -12.07 19.47
CA THR A 181 11.56 -12.90 19.45
C THR A 181 10.32 -12.07 19.79
N ARG A 182 10.38 -11.22 20.82
CA ARG A 182 9.29 -10.30 21.18
C ARG A 182 8.99 -9.29 20.08
N LEU A 183 10.02 -8.71 19.46
CA LEU A 183 9.88 -7.78 18.34
C LEU A 183 9.26 -8.46 17.11
N THR A 184 9.69 -9.69 16.81
CA THR A 184 9.10 -10.50 15.73
C THR A 184 7.61 -10.71 15.96
N TYR A 185 7.22 -11.10 17.17
CA TYR A 185 5.82 -11.25 17.55
C TYR A 185 5.03 -9.93 17.43
N ALA A 186 5.60 -8.82 17.92
CA ALA A 186 4.95 -7.51 17.82
C ALA A 186 4.76 -7.05 16.36
N VAL A 187 5.75 -7.28 15.47
CA VAL A 187 5.60 -7.03 14.03
C VAL A 187 4.49 -7.88 13.42
N LEU A 188 4.37 -9.16 13.80
CA LEU A 188 3.29 -10.02 13.31
C LEU A 188 1.90 -9.52 13.77
N LEU A 189 1.80 -8.97 14.99
CA LEU A 189 0.56 -8.35 15.46
C LEU A 189 0.20 -7.11 14.64
N THR A 190 1.16 -6.22 14.35
CA THR A 190 0.88 -5.05 13.50
C THR A 190 0.50 -5.47 12.08
N ILE A 191 1.16 -6.49 11.52
CA ILE A 191 0.81 -7.06 10.20
C ILE A 191 -0.66 -7.48 10.15
N ASN A 192 -1.10 -8.23 11.16
CA ASN A 192 -2.48 -8.71 11.25
C ASN A 192 -3.48 -7.55 11.46
N GLY A 193 -3.14 -6.59 12.33
CA GLY A 193 -4.01 -5.44 12.59
C GLY A 193 -4.18 -4.53 11.37
N ILE A 194 -3.10 -4.26 10.64
CA ILE A 194 -3.15 -3.47 9.39
C ILE A 194 -3.98 -4.20 8.34
N ALA A 195 -3.74 -5.50 8.13
CA ALA A 195 -4.49 -6.29 7.17
C ALA A 195 -5.99 -6.32 7.48
N ALA A 196 -6.38 -6.46 8.75
CA ALA A 196 -7.77 -6.44 9.19
C ALA A 196 -8.46 -5.09 8.97
N GLY A 197 -7.71 -3.99 9.15
CA GLY A 197 -8.24 -2.63 8.99
C GLY A 197 -8.38 -2.18 7.54
N VAL A 198 -7.32 -2.37 6.74
CA VAL A 198 -7.27 -1.96 5.32
C VAL A 198 -8.19 -2.81 4.44
N ARG A 199 -8.33 -4.10 4.78
CA ARG A 199 -9.13 -5.09 4.03
C ARG A 199 -8.65 -5.24 2.57
N ASN A 200 -9.57 -5.49 1.65
CA ASN A 200 -9.30 -5.79 0.24
C ASN A 200 -8.67 -4.60 -0.53
N THR A 201 -7.52 -4.78 -1.16
CA THR A 201 -6.83 -3.70 -1.89
C THR A 201 -6.56 -4.01 -3.36
N GLY A 202 -6.93 -5.19 -3.84
CA GLY A 202 -6.73 -5.68 -5.20
C GLY A 202 -7.32 -7.06 -5.36
#